data_AF-A0A3D1SZR0-F1
#
_entry.id   AF-A0A3D1SZR0-F1
#
_cell.length_a   1.000
_cell.length_b   1.000
_cell.length_c   1.000
_cell.angle_alpha   90.00
_cell.angle_beta   90.00
_cell.angle_gamma   90.00
#
_symmetry.space_group_name_H-M   'P 1'
#
loop_
_entity.id
_entity.type
_entity.pdbx_description
1 polymer ?
#
loop_
_entity_poly.entity_id
_entity_poly.type
_entity_poly.pdbx_seq_one_letter_code
_entity_poly.pdbx_strand_id
1 'polypeptide(L)'
;MPGSFRIGNIAGIDIDINVSWIIILVLLTVSLATGWFPQLYPGWSTATYWLIAFLSSLLLFVSVLLHELAHSLVARRRGLPVTSITLFIFGGVSN
;
A
#
# COMPACT_ATOMS: atom_id res chain seq x y z
N MET A 1 -13.64 -3.50 8.29
CA MET A 1 -14.13 -2.12 8.03
C MET A 1 -15.09 -2.13 6.84
N PRO A 2 -16.17 -1.32 6.82
CA PRO A 2 -17.06 -1.23 5.66
C PRO A 2 -16.29 -0.87 4.38
N GLY A 3 -16.65 -1.50 3.25
CA GLY A 3 -15.97 -1.27 1.97
C GLY A 3 -14.56 -1.86 1.87
N SER A 4 -14.27 -2.93 2.62
CA SER A 4 -13.02 -3.68 2.50
C SER A 4 -13.26 -5.02 1.82
N PHE A 5 -12.35 -5.41 0.94
CA PHE A 5 -12.42 -6.67 0.20
C PHE A 5 -11.15 -7.47 0.45
N ARG A 6 -11.30 -8.78 0.66
CA ARG A 6 -10.18 -9.69 0.85
C ARG A 6 -9.43 -9.89 -0.45
N ILE A 7 -8.12 -9.70 -0.40
CA ILE A 7 -7.23 -9.90 -1.55
C ILE A 7 -6.40 -11.18 -1.43
N GLY A 8 -6.21 -11.71 -0.22
CA GLY A 8 -5.45 -12.93 -0.02
C GLY A 8 -5.25 -13.27 1.45
N ASN A 9 -4.48 -14.31 1.70
CA ASN A 9 -4.06 -14.73 3.03
C ASN A 9 -2.55 -14.99 3.02
N ILE A 10 -1.84 -14.39 3.99
CA ILE A 10 -0.39 -14.56 4.14
C ILE A 10 -0.12 -15.03 5.56
N ALA A 11 0.55 -16.20 5.68
CA ALA A 11 0.88 -16.81 6.97
C ALA A 11 -0.33 -17.03 7.90
N GLY A 12 -1.55 -17.18 7.36
CA GLY A 12 -2.78 -17.29 8.17
C GLY A 12 -3.37 -15.96 8.61
N ILE A 13 -2.86 -14.83 8.10
CA ILE A 13 -3.41 -13.48 8.32
C ILE A 13 -4.11 -13.06 7.03
N ASP A 14 -5.38 -12.71 7.14
CA ASP A 14 -6.18 -12.24 6.01
C ASP A 14 -5.78 -10.82 5.62
N ILE A 15 -5.47 -10.60 4.34
CA ILE A 15 -5.12 -9.28 3.83
C ILE A 15 -6.33 -8.70 3.10
N ASP A 16 -6.81 -7.55 3.57
CA ASP A 16 -7.96 -6.84 3.03
C ASP A 16 -7.52 -5.48 2.48
N ILE A 17 -8.16 -5.02 1.40
CA ILE A 17 -8.00 -3.67 0.85
C ILE A 17 -9.32 -2.92 1.00
N ASN A 18 -9.27 -1.74 1.62
CA ASN A 18 -10.38 -0.80 1.66
C ASN A 18 -10.45 0.04 0.37
N VAL A 19 -11.65 0.43 -0.09
CA VAL A 19 -11.81 1.31 -1.26
C VAL A 19 -11.00 2.61 -1.14
N SER A 20 -10.84 3.16 0.07
CA SER A 20 -10.02 4.35 0.30
C SER A 20 -8.54 4.18 -0.08
N TRP A 21 -8.04 2.94 -0.12
CA TRP A 21 -6.70 2.62 -0.60
C TRP A 21 -6.52 2.97 -2.09
N ILE A 22 -7.55 2.74 -2.91
CA ILE A 22 -7.51 3.07 -4.34
C ILE A 22 -7.40 4.59 -4.52
N ILE A 23 -8.12 5.35 -3.69
CA ILE A 23 -8.09 6.82 -3.72
C ILE A 23 -6.66 7.33 -3.48
N ILE A 24 -6.00 6.84 -2.43
CA ILE A 24 -4.63 7.28 -2.12
C ILE A 24 -3.61 6.80 -3.15
N LEU A 25 -3.78 5.60 -3.72
CA LEU A 25 -2.93 5.10 -4.79
C LEU A 25 -2.98 6.01 -6.01
N VAL A 26 -4.19 6.42 -6.42
CA VAL A 26 -4.39 7.36 -7.54
C VAL A 26 -3.80 8.72 -7.20
N LEU A 27 -4.08 9.27 -6.02
CA LEU A 27 -3.54 10.57 -5.61
C LEU A 27 -2.02 10.59 -5.61
N LEU A 28 -1.37 9.60 -4.99
CA LEU A 28 0.09 9.49 -4.99
C LEU A 28 0.65 9.35 -6.41
N THR A 29 0.04 8.50 -7.24
CA THR A 29 0.48 8.30 -8.62
C THR A 29 0.39 9.61 -9.42
N VAL A 30 -0.72 10.35 -9.33
CA VAL A 30 -0.89 11.63 -10.03
C VAL A 30 0.09 12.68 -9.52
N SER A 31 0.26 12.81 -8.20
CA SER A 31 1.19 13.77 -7.60
C SER A 31 2.64 13.51 -8.00
N LEU A 32 3.05 12.25 -8.05
CA LEU A 32 4.39 11.85 -8.48
C LEU A 32 4.58 12.06 -10.00
N ALA A 33 3.59 11.67 -10.81
CA ALA A 33 3.69 11.74 -12.27
C ALA A 33 3.68 13.18 -12.81
N THR A 34 2.92 14.08 -12.18
CA THR A 34 2.73 15.46 -12.69
C THR A 34 3.51 16.51 -11.91
N GLY A 35 3.93 16.22 -10.67
CA GLY A 35 4.67 17.14 -9.82
C GLY A 35 6.12 16.71 -9.64
N TRP A 36 6.34 15.66 -8.86
CA TRP A 36 7.67 15.31 -8.34
C TRP A 36 8.67 14.85 -9.42
N PHE A 37 8.30 13.86 -10.24
CA PHE A 37 9.23 13.31 -11.22
C PHE A 37 9.57 14.27 -12.37
N PRO A 38 8.63 15.02 -12.96
CA PRO A 38 8.98 16.00 -13.99
C PRO A 38 9.92 17.11 -13.52
N GLN A 39 9.84 17.48 -12.23
CA GLN A 39 10.74 18.48 -11.64
C GLN A 39 12.16 17.93 -11.42
N LEU A 40 12.28 16.66 -10.99
CA LEU A 40 13.57 16.03 -10.73
C LEU A 40 14.28 15.50 -11.98
N TYR A 41 13.52 14.97 -12.93
CA TYR A 41 14.02 14.29 -14.13
C TYR A 41 13.44 14.90 -15.41
N PRO A 42 13.75 16.17 -15.71
CA PRO A 42 13.20 16.83 -16.89
C PRO A 42 13.61 16.10 -18.17
N GLY A 43 12.70 16.02 -19.14
CA GLY A 43 12.96 15.44 -20.47
C GLY A 43 12.55 13.98 -20.63
N TRP A 44 12.05 13.30 -19.60
CA TRP A 44 11.42 11.99 -19.78
C TRP A 44 10.08 12.10 -20.50
N SER A 45 9.70 11.00 -21.16
CA SER A 45 8.39 10.90 -21.79
C SER A 45 7.26 10.89 -20.75
N THR A 46 6.09 11.40 -21.12
CA THR A 46 4.90 11.36 -20.26
C THR A 46 4.59 9.94 -19.78
N ALA A 47 4.70 8.94 -20.66
CA ALA A 47 4.47 7.54 -20.31
C ALA A 47 5.43 7.04 -19.22
N THR A 48 6.71 7.45 -19.27
CA THR A 48 7.71 7.10 -18.28
C THR A 48 7.35 7.67 -16.90
N TYR A 49 6.89 8.92 -16.81
CA TYR A 49 6.49 9.50 -15.53
C TYR A 49 5.33 8.75 -14.88
N TRP A 50 4.29 8.43 -15.66
CA TRP A 50 3.14 7.68 -15.14
C TRP A 50 3.52 6.26 -14.71
N LEU A 51 4.35 5.57 -15.48
CA LEU A 51 4.80 4.22 -15.15
C LEU A 51 5.61 4.21 -13.84
N ILE A 52 6.61 5.08 -13.72
CA ILE A 52 7.46 5.14 -12.53
C ILE A 52 6.67 5.64 -11.31
N ALA A 53 5.74 6.59 -11.48
CA ALA A 53 4.84 7.03 -10.42
C ALA A 53 3.94 5.92 -9.89
N PHE A 54 3.34 5.15 -10.78
CA PHE A 54 2.49 4.03 -10.39
C PHE A 54 3.30 2.95 -9.68
N LEU A 55 4.45 2.55 -10.23
CA LEU A 55 5.33 1.55 -9.63
C LEU A 55 5.86 2.01 -8.26
N SER A 56 6.28 3.27 -8.13
CA SER A 56 6.77 3.82 -6.86
C SER A 56 5.67 3.81 -5.80
N SER A 57 4.44 4.21 -6.17
CA SER A 57 3.30 4.19 -5.25
C SER A 57 2.94 2.77 -4.82
N LEU A 58 2.96 1.81 -5.75
CA LEU A 58 2.70 0.40 -5.44
C LEU A 58 3.78 -0.19 -4.51
N LEU A 59 5.06 0.10 -4.78
CA LEU A 59 6.18 -0.34 -3.96
C LEU A 59 6.11 0.22 -2.54
N LEU A 60 5.68 1.48 -2.38
CA LEU A 60 5.42 2.06 -1.06
C LEU A 60 4.38 1.24 -0.29
N PHE A 61 3.24 0.90 -0.91
CA PHE A 61 2.21 0.10 -0.24
C PHE A 61 2.65 -1.33 0.05
N VAL A 62 3.46 -1.94 -0.83
CA VAL A 62 4.09 -3.24 -0.54
C VAL A 62 5.00 -3.14 0.67
N SER A 63 5.80 -2.07 0.79
CA SER A 63 6.65 -1.84 1.96
C SER A 63 5.82 -1.68 3.24
N VAL A 64 4.72 -0.94 3.19
CA VAL A 64 3.79 -0.78 4.33
C VAL A 64 3.17 -2.12 4.71
N LEU A 65 2.70 -2.91 3.74
CA LEU A 65 2.15 -4.24 4.00
C LEU A 65 3.18 -5.15 4.68
N LEU A 66 4.43 -5.15 4.20
CA LEU A 66 5.50 -5.94 4.82
C LEU A 66 5.83 -5.47 6.24
N HIS A 67 5.79 -4.16 6.49
CA HIS A 67 5.96 -3.58 7.83
C HIS A 67 4.87 -4.05 8.81
N GLU A 68 3.60 -3.97 8.41
CA GLU A 68 2.46 -4.44 9.21
C GLU A 68 2.50 -5.96 9.43
N LEU A 69 2.92 -6.71 8.41
CA LEU A 69 3.09 -8.16 8.52
C LEU A 69 4.19 -8.51 9.54
N ALA A 70 5.30 -7.76 9.55
CA ALA A 70 6.36 -7.95 10.54
C ALA A 70 5.83 -7.72 11.97
N HIS A 71 5.06 -6.65 12.19
CA HIS A 71 4.41 -6.39 13.47
C HIS A 71 3.46 -7.52 13.87
N SER A 72 2.62 -7.96 12.95
CA SER A 72 1.64 -9.03 13.17
C SER A 72 2.29 -10.36 13.51
N LEU A 73 3.36 -10.72 12.80
CA LEU A 73 4.12 -11.94 13.06
C LEU A 73 4.83 -11.89 14.42
N VAL A 74 5.38 -10.74 14.81
CA VAL A 74 5.98 -10.55 16.14
C VAL A 74 4.92 -10.64 17.24
N ALA A 75 3.73 -10.06 17.04
CA ALA A 75 2.61 -10.14 17.98
C ALA A 75 2.14 -11.59 18.16
N ARG A 76 1.97 -12.34 17.06
CA ARG A 76 1.59 -13.77 17.10
C ARG A 76 2.61 -14.63 17.82
N ARG A 77 3.91 -14.39 17.63
CA ARG A 77 4.97 -15.08 18.38
C ARG A 77 4.92 -14.81 19.88
N ARG A 78 4.32 -13.68 20.30
CA ARG A 78 4.11 -13.32 21.71
C ARG A 78 2.74 -13.75 22.24
N GLY A 79 2.00 -14.57 21.50
CA GLY A 79 0.70 -15.11 21.92
C GLY A 79 -0.49 -14.16 21.72
N LEU A 80 -0.30 -13.03 21.03
CA LEU A 80 -1.41 -12.14 20.68
C LEU A 80 -2.06 -12.62 19.37
N PRO A 81 -3.38 -12.86 19.34
CA PRO A 81 -4.07 -13.24 18.12
C PRO A 81 -4.07 -12.05 17.15
N VAL A 82 -3.61 -12.29 15.92
CA VAL A 82 -3.77 -11.37 14.79
C VAL A 82 -4.34 -12.18 13.65
N THR A 83 -5.48 -11.74 13.14
CA THR A 83 -6.33 -12.47 12.20
C THR A 83 -6.43 -11.75 10.85
N SER A 84 -6.31 -10.43 10.82
CA SER A 84 -6.36 -9.68 9.55
C SER A 84 -5.53 -8.40 9.54
N ILE A 85 -5.13 -7.98 8.35
CA ILE A 85 -4.51 -6.69 8.06
C ILE A 85 -5.38 -6.01 7.00
N THR A 86 -5.89 -4.81 7.30
CA THR A 86 -6.64 -4.00 6.32
C THR A 86 -5.80 -2.80 5.87
N LEU A 87 -5.51 -2.72 4.57
CA LEU A 87 -4.90 -1.55 3.95
C LEU A 87 -5.95 -0.49 3.62
N PHE A 88 -5.68 0.77 3.97
CA PHE A 88 -6.56 1.92 3.79
C PHE A 88 -5.74 3.20 3.55
N ILE A 89 -6.39 4.35 3.40
CA ILE A 89 -5.76 5.62 3.01
C ILE A 89 -4.52 6.04 3.85
N PHE A 90 -4.47 5.71 5.15
CA PHE A 90 -3.35 6.11 6.02
C PHE A 90 -2.30 5.01 6.26
N GLY A 91 -2.46 3.81 5.67
CA GLY A 91 -1.54 2.69 5.88
C GLY A 91 -2.28 1.36 6.07
N GLY A 92 -1.83 0.53 7.00
CA GLY A 92 -2.51 -0.71 7.40
C GLY A 92 -2.94 -0.69 8.86
N VAL A 93 -4.05 -1.37 9.17
CA VAL A 93 -4.42 -1.72 10.56
C VAL A 93 -4.41 -3.23 10.70
N SER A 94 -3.71 -3.71 11.73
CA SER A 94 -3.67 -5.12 12.12
C SER A 94 -4.72 -5.40 13.21
N ASN A 95 -5.60 -6.39 13.01
CA ASN A 95 -6.65 -6.83 13.94
C ASN A 95 -6.50 -8.29 14.34
#